data_AF-A0A392NN05-F1
#
_entry.id   AF-A0A392NN05-F1
#
_cell.length_a   1.000
_cell.length_b   1.000
_cell.length_c   1.000
_cell.angle_alpha   90.00
_cell.angle_beta   90.00
_cell.angle_gamma   90.00
#
_symmetry.space_group_name_H-M   'P 1'
#
loop_
_entity.id
_entity.type
_entity.pdbx_description
1 polymer ?
#
loop_
_entity_poly.entity_id
_entity_poly.type
_entity_poly.pdbx_seq_one_letter_code
_entity_poly.pdbx_strand_id
1 'polypeptide(L)'
;MTDDKSTMSSSVEEDSENIGILNADSSLEPYKDHFKYRLKRYLHQKKLIEEYEGSLEEFAKGYLKFGFNREEDGTLYREWAPAAQEAQIIGDFNGWDGSNHHMKKDQFGVWSIKIPDSGGNPAIPHNSRVKF
;
A
#
# COMPACT_ATOMS: atom_id res chain seq x y z
N MET A 1 -7.76 12.64 25.41
CA MET A 1 -6.99 12.14 24.25
C MET A 1 -6.53 13.33 23.43
N THR A 2 -5.52 14.06 23.89
CA THR A 2 -5.01 15.27 23.20
C THR A 2 -3.48 15.44 23.31
N ASP A 3 -2.77 14.59 24.05
CA ASP A 3 -1.35 14.82 24.40
C ASP A 3 -0.34 14.15 23.46
N ASP A 4 -0.80 13.24 22.60
CA ASP A 4 0.10 12.44 21.76
C ASP A 4 0.63 13.23 20.55
N LYS A 5 -0.23 14.08 19.93
CA LYS A 5 0.14 14.88 18.75
C LYS A 5 1.24 15.92 19.03
N SER A 6 1.26 16.52 20.23
CA SER A 6 2.25 17.53 20.61
C SER A 6 3.63 16.92 20.85
N THR A 7 3.69 15.80 21.58
CA THR A 7 4.94 15.04 21.80
C THR A 7 5.49 14.47 20.49
N MET A 8 4.59 14.12 19.57
CA MET A 8 4.93 13.63 18.25
C MET A 8 5.46 14.70 17.29
N SER A 9 5.17 15.98 17.52
CA SER A 9 5.68 17.09 16.72
C SER A 9 7.09 17.47 17.15
N SER A 10 7.40 17.38 18.44
CA SER A 10 8.71 17.80 18.98
C SER A 10 9.86 16.87 18.56
N SER A 11 9.64 15.55 18.50
CA SER A 11 10.70 14.60 18.10
C SER A 11 11.09 14.72 16.62
N VAL A 12 10.13 15.02 15.74
CA VAL A 12 10.40 15.22 14.31
C VAL A 12 11.22 16.49 14.06
N GLU A 13 11.01 17.53 14.86
CA GLU A 13 11.78 18.77 14.74
C GLU A 13 13.22 18.58 15.22
N GLU A 14 13.40 17.89 16.35
CA GLU A 14 14.72 17.59 16.92
C GLU A 14 15.56 16.69 15.99
N ASP A 15 14.96 15.64 15.44
CA ASP A 15 15.63 14.73 14.49
C ASP A 15 15.96 15.42 13.15
N SER A 16 15.19 16.44 12.75
CA SER A 16 15.41 17.15 11.48
C SER A 16 16.58 18.14 11.50
N GLU A 17 17.05 18.52 12.69
CA GLU A 17 18.17 19.44 12.88
C GLU A 17 19.54 18.75 12.83
N ASN A 18 19.59 17.43 13.06
CA ASN A 18 20.84 16.66 13.07
C ASN A 18 21.17 16.04 11.70
N ILE A 19 21.79 16.84 10.83
CA ILE A 19 22.15 16.42 9.46
C ILE A 19 23.62 16.01 9.39
N GLY A 20 23.91 14.74 9.71
CA GLY A 20 25.28 14.23 9.81
C GLY A 20 26.15 14.37 8.56
N ILE A 21 25.56 14.41 7.36
CA ILE A 21 26.31 14.56 6.10
C ILE A 21 27.02 15.91 5.96
N LEU A 22 26.57 16.96 6.66
CA LEU A 22 27.22 18.29 6.62
C LEU A 22 28.61 18.26 7.27
N ASN A 23 28.84 17.32 8.20
CA ASN A 23 30.15 17.09 8.81
C ASN A 23 31.10 16.35 7.87
N ALA A 24 30.57 15.50 6.98
CA ALA A 24 31.36 14.74 6.02
C ALA A 24 31.73 15.58 4.78
N ASP A 25 30.85 16.51 4.39
CA ASP A 25 31.05 17.40 3.25
C ASP A 25 30.51 18.79 3.56
N SER A 26 31.42 19.71 3.89
CA SER A 26 31.09 21.10 4.22
C SER A 26 30.62 21.92 3.03
N SER A 27 30.83 21.46 1.79
CA SER A 27 30.31 22.14 0.60
C SER A 27 28.78 22.13 0.52
N LEU A 28 28.14 21.29 1.34
CA LEU A 28 26.69 21.15 1.42
C LEU A 28 26.00 22.17 2.35
N GLU A 29 26.74 22.90 3.19
CA GLU A 29 26.18 23.85 4.16
C GLU A 29 25.25 24.92 3.53
N PRO A 30 25.54 25.48 2.33
CA PRO A 30 24.63 26.42 1.67
C PRO A 30 23.24 25.85 1.36
N TYR A 31 23.06 24.52 1.39
CA TYR A 31 21.80 23.83 1.10
C TYR A 31 21.15 23.22 2.35
N LYS A 32 21.62 23.57 3.55
CA LYS A 32 21.14 23.02 4.83
C LYS A 32 19.62 23.04 4.97
N ASP A 33 18.97 24.16 4.64
CA ASP A 33 17.52 24.29 4.76
C ASP A 33 16.77 23.33 3.84
N HIS A 34 17.31 23.03 2.66
CA HIS A 34 16.75 22.03 1.76
C HIS A 34 16.88 20.61 2.34
N PHE A 35 18.00 20.29 2.99
CA PHE A 35 18.16 19.03 3.70
C PHE A 35 17.22 18.91 4.91
N LYS A 36 17.07 19.98 5.71
CA LYS A 36 16.10 20.03 6.82
C LYS A 36 14.69 19.75 6.32
N TYR A 37 14.26 20.43 5.25
CA TYR A 37 12.94 20.20 4.64
C TYR A 37 12.78 18.74 4.21
N ARG A 38 13.77 18.17 3.50
CA ARG A 38 13.74 16.77 3.05
C ARG A 38 13.64 15.80 4.22
N LEU A 39 14.43 16.01 5.27
CA LEU A 39 14.44 15.14 6.45
C LEU A 39 13.11 15.23 7.21
N LYS A 40 12.56 16.43 7.39
CA LYS A 40 11.22 16.62 7.97
C LYS A 40 10.13 15.90 7.16
N ARG A 41 10.18 15.97 5.82
CA ARG A 41 9.25 15.24 4.93
C ARG A 41 9.40 13.72 5.07
N TYR A 42 10.63 13.21 5.11
CA TYR A 42 10.91 11.80 5.30
C TYR A 42 10.39 11.29 6.64
N LEU A 43 10.75 11.94 7.75
CA LEU A 43 10.34 11.56 9.10
C LEU A 43 8.82 11.61 9.25
N HIS A 44 8.19 12.66 8.73
CA HIS A 44 6.74 12.79 8.73
C HIS A 44 6.05 11.66 7.94
N GLN A 45 6.53 11.35 6.73
CA GLN A 45 5.94 10.28 5.91
C GLN A 45 6.16 8.90 6.52
N LYS A 46 7.36 8.62 7.03
CA LYS A 46 7.69 7.38 7.74
C LYS A 46 6.73 7.18 8.92
N LYS A 47 6.53 8.23 9.71
CA LYS A 47 5.64 8.21 10.86
C LYS A 47 4.19 7.91 10.49
N LEU A 48 3.67 8.54 9.43
CA LEU A 48 2.33 8.23 8.94
C LEU A 48 2.22 6.75 8.50
N ILE A 49 3.24 6.19 7.85
CA ILE A 49 3.25 4.77 7.50
C ILE A 49 3.26 3.91 8.76
N GLU A 50 4.08 4.22 9.76
CA GLU A 50 4.12 3.48 11.02
C GLU A 50 2.78 3.57 11.79
N GLU A 51 2.15 4.73 11.81
CA GLU A 51 0.87 4.97 12.49
C GLU A 51 -0.30 4.20 11.84
N TYR A 52 -0.41 4.22 10.51
CA TYR A 52 -1.57 3.68 9.80
C TYR A 52 -1.36 2.29 9.21
N GLU A 53 -0.11 1.89 8.96
CA GLU A 53 0.23 0.64 8.27
C GLU A 53 1.18 -0.25 9.10
N GLY A 54 1.52 0.16 10.33
CA GLY A 54 2.32 -0.57 11.30
C GLY A 54 3.82 -0.29 11.20
N SER A 55 4.44 -0.65 10.08
CA SER A 55 5.87 -0.38 9.83
C SER A 55 6.17 -0.26 8.35
N LEU A 56 7.34 0.27 7.99
CA LEU A 56 7.81 0.24 6.60
C LEU A 56 7.90 -1.19 6.05
N GLU A 57 8.26 -2.16 6.89
CA GLU A 57 8.34 -3.57 6.50
C GLU A 57 6.95 -4.15 6.20
N GLU A 58 5.97 -3.89 7.08
CA GLU A 58 4.60 -4.36 6.90
C GLU A 58 3.92 -3.67 5.71
N PHE A 59 4.15 -2.37 5.52
CA PHE A 59 3.65 -1.63 4.37
C PHE A 59 4.22 -2.17 3.05
N ALA A 60 5.50 -2.54 3.02
CA ALA A 60 6.15 -3.08 1.83
C ALA A 60 5.64 -4.48 1.43
N LYS A 61 4.93 -5.20 2.32
CA LYS A 61 4.29 -6.49 2.04
C LYS A 61 2.94 -6.35 1.31
N GLY A 62 2.68 -5.20 0.67
CA GLY A 62 1.45 -4.94 -0.10
C GLY A 62 1.13 -6.00 -1.16
N TYR A 63 2.13 -6.70 -1.71
CA TYR A 63 1.93 -7.81 -2.66
C TYR A 63 1.22 -9.03 -2.07
N LEU A 64 1.22 -9.19 -0.74
CA LEU A 64 0.41 -10.21 -0.05
C LEU A 64 -1.06 -9.79 0.11
N LYS A 65 -1.39 -8.51 -0.15
CA LYS A 65 -2.74 -7.94 -0.05
C LYS A 65 -3.35 -7.63 -1.42
N PHE A 66 -2.58 -7.04 -2.33
CA PHE A 66 -2.97 -6.64 -3.67
C PHE A 66 -2.58 -7.68 -4.72
N GLY A 67 -3.30 -7.68 -5.84
CA GLY A 67 -3.20 -8.75 -6.83
C GLY A 67 -3.89 -10.03 -6.34
N PHE A 68 -3.60 -11.15 -7.01
CA PHE A 68 -4.20 -12.45 -6.69
C PHE A 68 -3.41 -13.13 -5.58
N ASN A 69 -4.09 -13.39 -4.45
CA ASN A 69 -3.52 -14.08 -3.31
C ASN A 69 -4.38 -15.29 -2.93
N ARG A 70 -3.71 -16.38 -2.57
CA ARG A 70 -4.35 -17.62 -2.15
C ARG A 70 -4.78 -17.53 -0.68
N GLU A 71 -6.03 -17.87 -0.38
CA GLU A 71 -6.55 -18.12 0.96
C GLU A 71 -6.96 -19.60 1.11
N GLU A 72 -7.38 -20.03 2.30
CA GLU A 72 -7.71 -21.44 2.60
C GLU A 72 -8.80 -22.03 1.69
N ASP A 73 -9.79 -21.22 1.31
CA ASP A 73 -11.04 -21.63 0.63
C ASP A 73 -11.29 -20.87 -0.69
N GLY A 74 -10.31 -20.09 -1.16
CA GLY A 74 -10.46 -19.31 -2.38
C GLY A 74 -9.26 -18.46 -2.76
N THR A 75 -9.44 -17.65 -3.79
CA THR A 75 -8.49 -16.63 -4.20
C THR A 75 -9.07 -15.26 -3.91
N LEU A 76 -8.35 -14.43 -3.16
CA LEU A 76 -8.70 -13.04 -2.94
C LEU A 76 -7.91 -12.16 -3.92
N TYR A 77 -8.65 -11.36 -4.68
CA TYR A 77 -8.07 -10.36 -5.56
C TYR A 77 -8.39 -8.95 -5.07
N ARG A 78 -7.40 -8.06 -5.06
CA ARG A 78 -7.57 -6.63 -4.80
C ARG A 78 -6.81 -5.76 -5.81
N GLU A 79 -7.43 -4.65 -6.21
CA GLU A 79 -6.87 -3.68 -7.16
C GLU A 79 -7.18 -2.26 -6.71
N TRP A 80 -6.22 -1.34 -6.81
CA TRP A 80 -6.48 0.07 -6.51
C TRP A 80 -6.86 0.81 -7.79
N ALA A 81 -8.16 1.11 -7.94
CA ALA A 81 -8.71 1.79 -9.12
C ALA A 81 -9.81 2.78 -8.70
N PRO A 82 -9.45 3.90 -8.04
CA PRO A 82 -10.41 4.84 -7.47
C PRO A 82 -11.28 5.53 -8.54
N ALA A 83 -10.79 5.64 -9.78
CA ALA A 83 -11.54 6.25 -10.88
C ALA A 83 -12.62 5.33 -11.47
N ALA A 84 -12.51 4.01 -11.28
CA ALA A 84 -13.50 3.07 -11.81
C ALA A 84 -14.84 3.24 -11.08
N GLN A 85 -15.94 3.13 -11.83
CA GLN A 85 -17.31 3.15 -11.29
C GLN A 85 -17.82 1.75 -10.98
N GLU A 86 -17.39 0.79 -11.80
CA GLU A 86 -17.65 -0.65 -11.67
C GLU A 86 -16.35 -1.38 -12.03
N ALA A 87 -16.15 -2.57 -11.44
CA ALA A 87 -15.03 -3.43 -11.77
C ALA A 87 -15.44 -4.91 -11.68
N GLN A 88 -14.83 -5.71 -12.54
CA GLN A 88 -15.03 -7.16 -12.63
C GLN A 88 -13.67 -7.82 -12.82
N ILE A 89 -13.60 -9.13 -12.56
CA ILE A 89 -12.45 -9.94 -12.99
C ILE A 89 -12.87 -10.88 -14.11
N ILE A 90 -12.08 -10.89 -15.18
CA ILE A 90 -12.27 -11.76 -16.33
C ILE A 90 -11.03 -12.60 -16.56
N GLY A 91 -11.20 -13.78 -17.13
CA GLY A 91 -10.10 -14.63 -17.53
C GLY A 91 -10.56 -15.95 -18.11
N ASP A 92 -9.61 -16.83 -18.38
CA ASP A 92 -9.92 -18.17 -18.93
C ASP A 92 -10.87 -18.95 -18.01
N PHE A 93 -10.83 -18.71 -16.69
CA PHE A 93 -11.65 -19.39 -15.68
C PHE A 93 -13.15 -19.08 -15.76
N ASN A 94 -13.54 -17.94 -16.34
CA ASN A 94 -14.95 -17.53 -16.47
C ASN A 94 -15.34 -17.24 -17.92
N GLY A 95 -14.59 -17.79 -18.88
CA GLY A 95 -14.88 -17.60 -20.31
C GLY A 95 -14.76 -16.13 -20.76
N TRP A 96 -13.94 -15.34 -20.05
CA TRP A 96 -13.80 -13.90 -20.25
C TRP A 96 -15.11 -13.10 -20.03
N ASP A 97 -16.04 -13.63 -19.23
CA ASP A 97 -17.27 -12.97 -18.81
C ASP A 97 -17.27 -12.64 -17.31
N GLY A 98 -17.27 -11.34 -17.01
CA GLY A 98 -17.21 -10.79 -15.65
C GLY A 98 -18.58 -10.63 -14.97
N SER A 99 -19.68 -10.96 -15.64
CA SER A 99 -21.06 -10.76 -15.16
C SER A 99 -21.34 -11.40 -13.78
N ASN A 100 -20.62 -12.47 -13.43
CA ASN A 100 -20.73 -13.14 -12.13
C ASN A 100 -19.53 -12.87 -11.19
N HIS A 101 -18.63 -11.96 -11.56
CA HIS A 101 -17.38 -11.66 -10.84
C HIS A 101 -17.22 -10.15 -10.58
N HIS A 102 -18.31 -9.48 -10.21
CA HIS A 102 -18.29 -8.08 -9.80
C HIS A 102 -17.52 -7.88 -8.49
N MET A 103 -16.68 -6.85 -8.48
CA MET A 103 -15.87 -6.47 -7.32
C MET A 103 -16.60 -5.47 -6.44
N LYS A 104 -16.21 -5.39 -5.17
CA LYS A 104 -16.69 -4.39 -4.21
C LYS A 104 -15.63 -3.32 -3.99
N LYS A 105 -16.02 -2.05 -4.14
CA LYS A 105 -15.17 -0.88 -3.89
C LYS A 105 -15.27 -0.43 -2.44
N ASP A 106 -14.15 -0.15 -1.80
CA ASP A 106 -14.10 0.48 -0.48
C ASP A 106 -14.02 2.01 -0.55
N GLN A 107 -13.92 2.66 0.61
CA GLN A 107 -13.84 4.12 0.73
C GLN A 107 -12.56 4.74 0.16
N PHE A 108 -11.49 3.96 -0.04
CA PHE A 108 -10.22 4.40 -0.60
C PHE A 108 -10.09 4.11 -2.11
N GLY A 109 -11.12 3.48 -2.69
CA GLY A 109 -11.15 3.09 -4.09
C GLY A 109 -10.40 1.80 -4.38
N VAL A 110 -10.15 0.98 -3.36
CA VAL A 110 -9.68 -0.40 -3.53
C VAL A 110 -10.87 -1.29 -3.85
N TRP A 111 -10.76 -2.01 -4.95
CA TRP A 111 -11.71 -3.02 -5.37
C TRP A 111 -11.28 -4.38 -4.84
N SER A 112 -12.23 -5.21 -4.41
CA SER A 112 -11.95 -6.56 -3.91
C SER A 112 -13.00 -7.59 -4.32
N ILE A 113 -12.56 -8.83 -4.55
CA ILE A 113 -13.43 -10.00 -4.76
C ILE A 113 -12.75 -11.26 -4.20
N LYS A 114 -13.52 -12.08 -3.49
CA LYS A 114 -13.13 -13.44 -3.11
C LYS A 114 -13.80 -14.43 -4.06
N ILE A 115 -13.00 -15.24 -4.74
CA ILE A 115 -13.45 -16.28 -5.66
C ILE A 115 -13.25 -17.62 -4.96
N PRO A 116 -14.32 -18.29 -4.50
CA PRO A 116 -14.21 -19.56 -3.78
C PRO A 116 -13.62 -20.65 -4.68
N ASP A 117 -13.00 -21.63 -4.04
CA ASP A 117 -12.57 -22.84 -4.73
C ASP A 117 -13.73 -23.63 -5.34
N SER A 118 -13.45 -24.35 -6.42
CA SER A 118 -14.41 -25.21 -7.11
C SER A 118 -13.95 -26.66 -7.03
N GLY A 119 -14.75 -27.52 -6.39
CA GLY A 119 -14.42 -28.94 -6.25
C GLY A 119 -13.10 -29.20 -5.52
N GLY A 120 -12.74 -28.36 -4.55
CA GLY A 120 -11.49 -28.46 -3.78
C GLY A 120 -10.23 -27.96 -4.51
N ASN A 121 -10.39 -27.35 -5.69
CA ASN A 121 -9.30 -26.76 -6.45
C ASN A 121 -9.46 -25.24 -6.59
N PRO A 122 -8.35 -24.48 -6.73
CA PRO A 122 -8.42 -23.05 -7.03
C PRO A 122 -9.27 -22.79 -8.28
N ALA A 123 -10.24 -21.88 -8.16
CA ALA A 123 -11.12 -21.52 -9.28
C ALA A 123 -10.37 -20.86 -10.44
N ILE A 124 -9.23 -20.20 -10.17
CA ILE A 124 -8.34 -19.65 -11.19
C ILE A 124 -7.14 -20.60 -11.33
N PRO A 125 -7.04 -21.37 -12.42
CA PRO A 125 -5.91 -22.28 -12.61
C PRO A 125 -4.58 -21.54 -12.73
N HIS A 126 -3.50 -22.16 -12.22
CA HIS A 126 -2.15 -21.65 -12.42
C HIS A 126 -1.81 -21.54 -13.92
N ASN A 127 -1.05 -20.51 -14.30
CA ASN A 127 -0.72 -20.16 -15.70
C ASN A 127 -1.92 -19.85 -16.62
N SER A 128 -3.14 -19.69 -16.07
CA SER A 128 -4.26 -19.15 -16.84
C SER A 128 -4.17 -17.63 -17.00
N ARG A 129 -4.86 -17.09 -18.00
CA ARG A 129 -4.87 -15.66 -18.29
C ARG A 129 -6.02 -14.97 -17.54
N VAL A 130 -5.75 -13.76 -17.08
CA VAL A 130 -6.70 -12.90 -16.36
C VAL A 130 -6.55 -11.45 -16.81
N LYS A 131 -7.60 -10.64 -16.63
CA LYS A 131 -7.58 -9.18 -16.75
C LYS A 131 -8.50 -8.54 -15.71
N PHE A 132 -8.09 -7.35 -15.30
CA PHE A 132 -8.94 -6.32 -14.71
C PHE A 132 -9.57 -5.50 -15.85
#